data_AF-A0A371GY95-F1
#
_entry.id   AF-A0A371GY95-F1
#
_cell.length_a   1.000
_cell.length_b   1.000
_cell.length_c   1.000
_cell.angle_alpha   90.00
_cell.angle_beta   90.00
_cell.angle_gamma   90.00
#
_symmetry.space_group_name_H-M   'P 1'
#
loop_
_entity.id
_entity.type
_entity.pdbx_description
1 polymer ?
#
loop_
_entity_poly.entity_id
_entity_poly.type
_entity_poly.pdbx_seq_one_letter_code
_entity_poly.pdbx_strand_id
1 'polypeptide(L)' 'MKRMFLEKFFPTSIIATKRKEIFGIKQNSGKTLHEYWERFNKLCAICLMMMDRSMIDVASGGALMDKTPTVA' A
#
# COMPACT_ATOMS: atom_id res chain seq x y z
N MET A 1 -0.50 14.27 9.67
CA MET A 1 0.56 13.62 10.46
C MET A 1 0.22 12.18 10.88
N LYS A 2 -1.00 11.88 11.36
CA LYS A 2 -1.39 10.53 11.83
C LYS A 2 -1.23 9.39 10.79
N ARG A 3 -1.52 9.63 9.51
CA ARG A 3 -1.36 8.61 8.44
C ARG A 3 0.10 8.22 8.21
N MET A 4 0.99 9.18 7.95
CA MET A 4 2.42 8.88 7.74
C MET A 4 3.08 8.16 8.92
N PHE A 5 2.66 8.45 10.15
CA PHE A 5 3.15 7.72 11.33
C PHE A 5 2.69 6.26 11.33
N LEU A 6 1.39 6.02 11.10
CA LEU A 6 0.86 4.66 11.00
C LEU A 6 1.43 3.90 9.80
N GLU A 7 1.70 4.60 8.69
CA GLU A 7 2.39 4.01 7.55
C GLU A 7 3.82 3.59 7.89
N LYS A 8 4.54 4.41 8.64
CA LYS A 8 5.92 4.12 8.99
C LYS A 8 6.05 3.00 10.02
N PHE A 9 5.18 2.95 11.03
CA PHE A 9 5.33 2.05 12.18
C PHE A 9 4.36 0.85 12.20
N PHE A 10 3.28 0.91 11.42
CA PHE A 10 2.24 -0.11 11.41
C PHE A 10 1.92 -0.51 9.96
N PRO A 11 2.83 -1.21 9.27
CA PRO A 11 2.64 -1.62 7.88
C PRO A 11 1.32 -2.40 7.67
N THR A 12 0.91 -3.19 8.66
CA THR A 12 -0.39 -3.89 8.68
C THR A 12 -1.58 -2.95 8.56
N SER A 13 -1.51 -1.74 9.13
CA SER A 13 -2.57 -0.73 9.07
C SER A 13 -2.68 -0.09 7.67
N ILE A 14 -1.56 0.10 6.96
CA ILE A 14 -1.58 0.51 5.54
C ILE A 14 -2.21 -0.58 4.70
N ILE A 15 -1.74 -1.82 4.87
CA ILE A 15 -2.21 -2.97 4.10
C ILE A 15 -3.73 -3.14 4.28
N ALA A 16 -4.23 -3.01 5.51
CA ALA A 16 -5.67 -3.03 5.79
C ALA A 16 -6.43 -1.88 5.10
N THR A 17 -5.86 -0.67 5.11
CA THR A 17 -6.46 0.50 4.45
C THR A 17 -6.49 0.33 2.92
N LYS A 18 -5.39 -0.15 2.32
CA LYS A 18 -5.29 -0.40 0.88
C LYS A 18 -6.21 -1.53 0.42
N ARG A 19 -6.32 -2.60 1.21
CA ARG A 19 -7.33 -3.65 0.99
C ARG A 19 -8.74 -3.06 0.98
N LYS A 20 -9.07 -2.18 1.93
CA LYS A 20 -10.38 -1.53 1.98
C LYS A 20 -10.65 -0.64 0.77
N GLU A 21 -9.64 0.05 0.23
CA GLU A 21 -9.75 0.79 -1.03
C GLU A 21 -9.98 -0.12 -2.24
N ILE A 22 -9.31 -1.27 -2.30
CA ILE A 22 -9.52 -2.28 -3.37
C ILE A 22 -10.94 -2.85 -3.31
N PHE A 23 -11.41 -3.27 -2.14
CA PHE A 23 -12.79 -3.76 -1.96
C PHE A 23 -13.84 -2.67 -2.19
N GLY A 24 -13.48 -1.40 -1.99
CA GLY A 24 -14.35 -0.25 -2.19
C GLY A 24 -14.35 0.30 -3.60
N ILE A 25 -13.53 -0.23 -4.51
CA ILE A 25 -13.52 0.22 -5.89
C ILE A 25 -14.87 -0.08 -6.52
N LYS A 26 -15.53 1.00 -6.98
CA LYS A 26 -16.75 0.92 -7.76
C LYS A 26 -16.45 1.34 -9.18
N GLN A 27 -17.06 0.63 -10.13
CA GLN A 27 -17.05 1.05 -11.51
C GLN A 27 -17.90 2.32 -11.64
N ASN A 28 -17.27 3.44 -11.99
CA ASN A 28 -18.01 4.68 -12.28
C ASN A 28 -18.74 4.52 -13.61
N SER A 29 -20.02 4.93 -13.66
CA SER A 29 -20.95 4.78 -14.80
C SER A 29 -20.60 5.62 -16.05
N GLY A 30 -19.36 6.10 -16.15
CA GLY A 30 -18.85 6.85 -17.31
C GLY A 30 -17.40 6.53 -17.63
N LYS A 31 -16.82 5.49 -17.03
CA LYS A 31 -15.46 5.01 -17.34
C LYS A 31 -15.52 3.67 -18.04
N THR A 32 -14.60 3.48 -18.97
CA THR A 32 -14.46 2.20 -19.66
C THR A 32 -14.03 1.11 -18.68
N LEU A 33 -14.38 -0.14 -19.00
CA LEU A 33 -13.97 -1.30 -18.20
C LEU A 33 -12.43 -1.43 -18.16
N HIS A 34 -11.75 -0.98 -19.21
CA HIS A 34 -10.29 -0.92 -19.29
C HIS A 34 -9.69 0.04 -18.24
N GLU A 35 -10.18 1.28 -18.16
CA GLU A 35 -9.73 2.24 -17.14
C GLU A 35 -9.98 1.75 -15.71
N TYR A 36 -11.09 1.04 -15.50
CA TYR A 36 -11.38 0.40 -14.23
C TYR A 36 -10.36 -0.70 -13.90
N TRP A 37 -10.10 -1.59 -14.87
CA TRP A 37 -9.15 -2.69 -14.72
C TRP A 37 -7.72 -2.21 -14.45
N GLU A 38 -7.29 -1.15 -15.14
CA GLU A 38 -5.97 -0.55 -14.93
C GLU A 38 -5.82 0.03 -13.51
N ARG A 39 -6.85 0.73 -13.01
CA ARG A 39 -6.86 1.26 -11.64
C ARG A 39 -6.83 0.15 -10.59
N PHE A 40 -7.61 -0.90 -10.81
CA PHE A 40 -7.63 -2.07 -9.93
C PHE A 40 -6.26 -2.74 -9.88
N ASN A 41 -5.66 -3.04 -11.04
CA ASN A 41 -4.33 -3.67 -11.11
C ASN A 41 -3.25 -2.81 -10.46
N LYS A 42 -3.28 -1.49 -10.65
CA LYS A 42 -2.34 -0.57 -10.01
C LYS A 42 -2.42 -0.66 -8.48
N LEU A 43 -3.62 -0.72 -7.91
CA LEU A 43 -3.80 -0.85 -6.47
C LEU A 43 -3.41 -2.24 -5.94
N CYS A 44 -3.70 -3.30 -6.70
CA CYS A 44 -3.25 -4.65 -6.38
C CYS A 44 -1.71 -4.75 -6.36
N ALA A 45 -1.02 -4.17 -7.35
CA ALA A 45 0.44 -4.12 -7.39
C ALA A 45 1.02 -3.41 -6.16
N ILE A 46 0.46 -2.24 -5.80
CA ILE A 46 0.89 -1.51 -4.59
C ILE A 46 0.66 -2.35 -3.33
N CYS A 47 -0.49 -3.02 -3.21
CA CYS A 47 -0.81 -3.84 -2.05
C CYS A 47 0.13 -5.06 -1.92
N LEU A 48 0.49 -5.70 -3.03
CA LEU A 48 1.42 -6.84 -3.05
C LEU A 48 2.84 -6.39 -2.70
N MET A 49 3.32 -5.28 -3.29
CA MET A 49 4.64 -4.73 -2.97
C MET A 49 4.78 -4.36 -1.48
N MET A 50 3.72 -3.83 -0.87
CA MET A 50 3.71 -3.53 0.57
C MET A 50 3.73 -4.80 1.43
N MET A 51 3.08 -5.88 1.01
CA MET A 51 3.14 -7.17 1.71
C MET A 51 4.53 -7.78 1.65
N ASP A 52 5.15 -7.83 0.48
CA ASP A 52 6.52 -8.34 0.33
C ASP A 52 7.49 -7.57 1.22
N ARG A 53 7.40 -6.24 1.19
CA ARG A 53 8.25 -5.39 2.06
C ARG A 53 8.01 -5.65 3.54
N SER A 54 6.75 -5.83 3.95
CA SER A 54 6.41 -6.18 5.34
C SER A 54 6.90 -7.57 5.73
N MET A 55 6.86 -8.55 4.82
CA MET A 55 7.37 -9.90 5.08
C MET A 55 8.89 -9.90 5.20
N ILE A 56 9.59 -9.13 4.37
CA ILE A 56 11.05 -8.96 4.45
C ILE A 56 11.42 -8.29 5.79
N ASP A 57 10.71 -7.25 6.22
CA ASP A 57 10.96 -6.59 7.50
C ASP A 57 10.72 -7.53 8.70
N VAL A 58 9.63 -8.31 8.69
CA VAL A 58 9.34 -9.30 9.73
C VAL A 58 10.41 -10.39 9.79
N ALA A 59 10.83 -10.93 8.64
CA ALA A 59 11.91 -11.90 8.57
C ALA A 59 13.27 -11.33 9.02
N SER A 60 13.46 -10.03 8.84
CA SER A 60 14.66 -9.27 9.26
C SER A 60 14.57 -8.75 10.70
N GLY A 61 13.50 -9.06 11.45
CA GLY A 61 13.33 -8.63 12.84
C GLY A 61 13.09 -7.12 13.02
N GLY A 62 12.51 -6.43 12.03
CA GLY A 62 12.22 -4.99 12.08
C GLY A 62 13.41 -4.08 11.72
N ALA A 63 14.48 -4.64 11.18
CA ALA A 63 15.71 -3.91 10.85
C ALA A 63 15.65 -3.12 9.53
N LEU A 64 14.60 -3.32 8.71
CA LEU A 64 14.47 -2.77 7.35
C LEU A 64 13.66 -1.45 7.33
N MET A 65 13.63 -0.71 8.45
CA MET A 65 13.12 0.65 8.46
C MET A 65 13.98 1.54 7.56
N ASP A 66 13.35 2.11 6.54
CA ASP A 66 13.93 2.93 5.48
C ASP A 66 14.93 3.97 6.03
N LYS A 67 16.23 3.74 5.82
CA LYS A 67 17.34 4.64 6.16
C LYS A 67 17.62 5.64 5.02
N THR A 68 16.60 6.11 4.30
CA THR A 68 16.80 7.23 3.37
C THR A 68 17.11 8.49 4.19
N PRO A 69 18.32 9.08 4.11
CA PRO A 69 18.60 10.34 4.76
C PRO A 69 17.85 11.42 3.98
N THR A 70 16.81 11.99 4.57
CA THR A 70 16.32 13.28 4.10
C THR A 70 17.40 14.30 4.43
N VAL A 71 18.18 14.64 3.40
CA VAL A 71 19.15 15.74 3.44
C VAL A 71 18.39 17.01 3.84
N ALA A 72 18.88 17.65 4.91
CA ALA A 72 18.41 18.93 5.42
C ALA A 72 18.78 20.08 4.48
#